data_AF-A0A418DF86-F1
#
_entry.id   AF-A0A418DF86-F1
#
_cell.length_a   1.000
_cell.length_b   1.000
_cell.length_c   1.000
_cell.angle_alpha   90.00
_cell.angle_beta   90.00
_cell.angle_gamma   90.00
#
_symmetry.space_group_name_H-M   'P 1'
#
loop_
_entity.id
_entity.type
_entity.pdbx_description
1 polymer ?
#
loop_
_entity_poly.entity_id
_entity_poly.type
_entity_poly.pdbx_seq_one_letter_code
_entity_poly.pdbx_strand_id
1 'polypeptide(L)'
;MSLRLRQLQEDDSNVALNIALVSVIGVIAVVIAFLYCRSRVARQNGRRRKGGGHRNYMDADQRTIHLPLHHRPAPSLALPRGESDIYIMRSSDGGTEYEHPSRSKQQQNGFLPFKLDHMLLKAKVDYADIHYTRKLSKGAFGEVWLGQCHGNYVAIKQILEERKHDAKEIECFVAEIRLMATFKHPNIVDFRGFSWNPKNGNMCALTEYMKHGDLFVYLQRNKAGLAWKHEKVGIAIDIAQALVYLHSLSPKVIHRDLKSKNVLLDDNFTAKLSDFGISRLRQLEETMTAGVGTALWAAPEVFLAKKYNDRADVYSLGVVLSELDTCAIPYADQAIGKNGKLDGMAVIKLVTQQKAKPTFSRSCPEEVRALAFRCLDYEPDNRPSAAEVVEILKTHVRPALEQA
;
A
#
# COMPACT_ATOMS: atom_id res chain seq x y z
N MET A 1 26.92 -32.44 -58.47
CA MET A 1 26.61 -31.26 -57.64
C MET A 1 25.14 -31.20 -57.17
N SER A 2 24.17 -31.89 -57.82
CA SER A 2 22.75 -31.75 -57.47
C SER A 2 22.24 -32.62 -56.29
N LEU A 3 22.93 -33.70 -55.91
CA LEU A 3 22.51 -34.56 -54.79
C LEU A 3 22.80 -33.95 -53.41
N ARG A 4 23.95 -33.29 -53.23
CA ARG A 4 24.32 -32.61 -51.97
C ARG A 4 23.43 -31.41 -51.64
N LEU A 5 22.92 -30.70 -52.66
CA LEU A 5 22.02 -29.57 -52.46
C LEU A 5 20.61 -30.03 -52.05
N ARG A 6 20.10 -31.16 -52.56
CA ARG A 6 18.82 -31.72 -52.11
C ARG A 6 18.87 -32.21 -50.66
N GLN A 7 19.97 -32.85 -50.26
CA GLN A 7 20.15 -33.35 -48.90
C GLN A 7 20.23 -32.22 -47.86
N LEU A 8 20.91 -31.12 -48.17
CA LEU A 8 20.95 -29.93 -47.30
C LEU A 8 19.57 -29.24 -47.19
N GLN A 9 18.77 -29.26 -48.26
CA GLN A 9 17.45 -28.63 -48.28
C GLN A 9 16.38 -29.49 -47.54
N GLU A 10 16.55 -30.81 -47.52
CA GLU A 10 15.72 -31.72 -46.71
C GLU A 10 16.04 -31.63 -45.21
N ASP A 11 17.31 -31.48 -44.83
CA ASP A 11 17.71 -31.33 -43.43
C ASP A 11 17.21 -30.02 -42.81
N ASP A 12 17.28 -28.89 -43.53
CA ASP A 12 16.75 -27.61 -43.04
C ASP A 12 15.22 -27.63 -42.89
N SER A 13 14.52 -28.36 -43.78
CA SER A 13 13.06 -28.52 -43.71
C SER A 13 12.64 -29.35 -42.50
N ASN A 14 13.38 -30.42 -42.19
CA ASN A 14 13.13 -31.27 -41.03
C ASN A 14 13.43 -30.56 -39.70
N VAL A 15 14.48 -29.72 -39.66
CA VAL A 15 14.80 -28.90 -38.48
C VAL A 15 13.70 -27.85 -38.23
N ALA A 16 13.22 -27.16 -39.27
CA ALA A 16 12.12 -26.20 -39.14
C ALA A 16 10.82 -26.87 -38.68
N LEU A 17 10.51 -28.06 -39.20
CA LEU A 17 9.33 -28.84 -38.81
C LEU A 17 9.41 -29.29 -37.35
N ASN A 18 10.58 -29.72 -36.87
CA ASN A 18 10.79 -30.13 -35.48
C ASN A 18 10.67 -28.94 -34.52
N ILE A 19 11.17 -27.76 -34.88
CA ILE A 19 11.01 -26.53 -34.08
C ILE A 19 9.53 -26.11 -34.01
N ALA A 20 8.80 -26.23 -35.12
CA ALA A 20 7.36 -25.97 -35.15
C ALA A 20 6.58 -26.98 -34.29
N LEU A 21 6.95 -28.27 -34.30
CA LEU A 21 6.30 -29.28 -33.48
C LEU A 21 6.53 -29.05 -31.97
N VAL A 22 7.76 -28.74 -31.57
CA VAL A 22 8.11 -28.48 -30.17
C VAL A 22 7.40 -27.23 -29.64
N SER A 23 7.26 -26.19 -30.46
CA SER A 23 6.53 -24.98 -30.08
C SER A 23 5.02 -25.22 -29.95
N VAL A 24 4.41 -26.01 -30.84
CA VAL A 24 2.99 -26.39 -30.72
C VAL A 24 2.73 -27.25 -29.49
N ILE A 25 3.60 -28.23 -29.19
CA ILE A 25 3.49 -29.06 -27.98
C ILE A 25 3.63 -28.21 -26.72
N GLY A 26 4.55 -27.23 -26.72
CA GLY A 26 4.71 -26.27 -25.62
C GLY A 26 3.45 -25.44 -25.37
N VAL A 27 2.81 -24.92 -26.43
CA VAL A 27 1.56 -24.16 -26.31
C VAL A 27 0.42 -25.05 -25.80
N ILE A 28 0.30 -26.28 -26.29
CA ILE A 28 -0.71 -27.23 -25.82
C ILE A 28 -0.50 -27.56 -24.33
N ALA A 29 0.74 -27.78 -23.90
CA ALA A 29 1.06 -28.04 -22.49
C ALA A 29 0.68 -26.86 -21.58
N VAL A 30 0.93 -25.62 -22.02
CA VAL A 30 0.54 -24.40 -21.30
C VAL A 30 -0.98 -24.26 -21.21
N VAL A 31 -1.72 -24.54 -22.30
CA VAL A 31 -3.18 -24.51 -22.31
C VAL A 31 -3.75 -25.59 -21.39
N ILE A 32 -3.22 -26.81 -21.41
CA ILE A 32 -3.63 -27.90 -20.52
C ILE A 32 -3.36 -27.53 -19.05
N ALA A 33 -2.18 -26.98 -18.74
CA ALA A 33 -1.84 -26.53 -17.39
C ALA A 33 -2.78 -25.41 -16.91
N PHE A 34 -3.13 -24.47 -17.79
CA PHE A 34 -4.08 -23.39 -17.50
C PHE A 34 -5.50 -23.93 -17.24
N LEU A 35 -5.99 -24.83 -18.08
CA LEU A 35 -7.30 -25.47 -17.91
C LEU A 35 -7.34 -26.32 -16.63
N TYR A 36 -6.26 -27.05 -16.33
CA TYR A 36 -6.11 -27.81 -15.10
C TYR A 36 -6.17 -26.89 -13.87
N CYS A 37 -5.41 -25.79 -13.86
CA CYS A 37 -5.45 -24.80 -12.77
C CYS A 37 -6.85 -24.20 -12.57
N ARG A 38 -7.55 -23.82 -13.66
CA ARG A 38 -8.93 -23.33 -13.59
C ARG A 38 -9.89 -24.37 -13.02
N SER A 39 -9.78 -25.63 -13.44
CA SER A 39 -10.63 -26.71 -12.94
C SER A 39 -10.41 -26.97 -11.44
N ARG A 40 -9.16 -26.85 -10.96
CA ARG A 40 -8.81 -27.06 -9.56
C ARG A 40 -9.31 -25.92 -8.66
N VAL A 41 -9.21 -24.67 -9.13
CA VAL A 41 -9.76 -23.49 -8.44
C VAL A 41 -11.29 -23.55 -8.38
N ALA A 42 -11.95 -23.98 -9.47
CA ALA A 42 -13.40 -24.19 -9.48
C ALA A 42 -13.85 -25.27 -8.49
N ARG A 43 -13.09 -26.38 -8.35
CA ARG A 43 -13.36 -27.43 -7.35
C ARG A 43 -13.14 -26.97 -5.91
N GLN A 44 -12.15 -26.11 -5.64
CA GLN A 44 -11.95 -25.51 -4.30
C GLN A 44 -13.07 -24.54 -3.94
N ASN A 45 -13.56 -23.74 -4.89
CA ASN A 45 -14.68 -22.83 -4.67
C ASN A 45 -16.03 -23.56 -4.53
N GLY A 46 -16.21 -24.70 -5.21
CA GLY A 46 -17.37 -25.58 -5.03
C GLY A 46 -17.45 -26.23 -3.65
N ARG A 47 -16.30 -26.54 -3.03
CA ARG A 47 -16.24 -27.05 -1.65
C ARG A 47 -16.50 -25.98 -0.59
N ARG A 48 -16.12 -24.71 -0.84
CA ARG A 48 -16.42 -23.59 0.07
C ARG A 48 -17.90 -23.16 0.10
N ARG A 49 -18.67 -23.40 -0.97
CA ARG A 49 -20.10 -23.03 -1.03
C ARG A 49 -21.04 -23.96 -0.28
N LYS A 50 -20.61 -25.14 0.17
CA LYS A 50 -21.45 -26.11 0.92
C LYS A 50 -21.33 -26.05 2.45
N GLY A 51 -20.58 -25.10 3.03
CA GLY A 51 -20.24 -25.11 4.46
C GLY A 51 -20.27 -23.76 5.18
N GLY A 52 -21.16 -22.84 4.82
CA GLY A 52 -21.26 -21.54 5.50
C GLY A 52 -22.66 -20.97 5.45
N GLY A 53 -23.47 -21.29 6.46
CA GLY A 53 -24.80 -20.70 6.65
C GLY A 53 -24.72 -19.18 6.78
N HIS A 54 -25.65 -18.51 6.10
CA HIS A 54 -25.93 -17.09 6.28
C HIS A 54 -26.19 -16.79 7.76
N ARG A 55 -25.39 -15.91 8.36
CA ARG A 55 -25.83 -15.07 9.47
C ARG A 55 -25.59 -13.62 9.09
N ASN A 56 -26.70 -12.91 8.94
CA ASN A 56 -26.77 -11.47 8.91
C ASN A 56 -26.09 -10.91 10.18
N TYR A 57 -25.30 -9.85 10.02
CA TYR A 57 -24.91 -8.99 11.12
C TYR A 57 -25.13 -7.55 10.67
N MET A 58 -26.39 -7.12 10.78
CA MET A 58 -26.72 -5.73 11.09
C MET A 58 -26.56 -5.54 12.61
N ASP A 59 -26.36 -4.29 13.00
CA ASP A 59 -26.25 -3.76 14.36
C ASP A 59 -25.02 -4.13 15.19
N ALA A 60 -24.08 -3.18 15.22
CA ALA A 60 -23.42 -2.75 16.46
C ALA A 60 -22.77 -1.37 16.23
N ASP A 61 -23.59 -0.36 15.96
CA ASP A 61 -23.22 1.04 16.19
C ASP A 61 -23.86 1.50 17.50
N GLN A 62 -23.18 2.43 18.17
CA GLN A 62 -23.57 3.09 19.42
C GLN A 62 -23.38 2.29 20.73
N ARG A 63 -22.20 2.45 21.35
CA ARG A 63 -22.13 2.70 22.81
C ARG A 63 -21.07 3.76 23.11
N THR A 64 -21.56 4.91 23.56
CA THR A 64 -20.86 5.99 24.23
C THR A 64 -19.95 5.45 25.34
N ILE A 65 -18.65 5.78 25.31
CA ILE A 65 -17.72 5.45 26.39
C ILE A 65 -17.83 6.54 27.46
N HIS A 66 -18.40 6.18 28.62
CA HIS A 66 -18.28 6.97 29.84
C HIS A 66 -16.86 6.84 30.42
N LEU A 67 -16.15 7.95 30.61
CA LEU A 67 -14.94 8.01 31.44
C LEU A 67 -15.31 8.00 32.93
N PRO A 68 -14.62 7.22 33.77
CA PRO A 68 -14.49 7.51 35.20
C PRO A 68 -13.13 8.17 35.51
N LEU A 69 -13.20 9.29 36.23
CA LEU A 69 -12.08 10.02 36.82
C LEU A 69 -11.48 9.29 38.02
N HIS A 70 -10.15 9.40 38.13
CA HIS A 70 -9.29 9.36 39.32
C HIS A 70 -9.52 8.33 40.44
N HIS A 71 -8.48 7.51 40.70
CA HIS A 71 -7.88 7.40 42.05
C HIS A 71 -6.42 6.90 41.99
N ARG A 72 -5.53 7.61 42.71
CA ARG A 72 -4.19 7.16 43.14
C ARG A 72 -4.32 6.53 44.54
N PRO A 73 -3.42 5.61 44.94
CA PRO A 73 -2.26 6.01 45.74
C PRO A 73 -0.93 5.31 45.34
N ALA A 74 0.18 5.83 45.89
CA ALA A 74 1.59 5.44 45.71
C ALA A 74 2.08 4.50 46.85
N PRO A 75 3.40 4.32 47.09
CA PRO A 75 4.40 3.54 46.33
C PRO A 75 5.03 2.41 47.19
N SER A 76 5.73 1.44 46.58
CA SER A 76 6.70 0.60 47.31
C SER A 76 7.85 0.11 46.42
N LEU A 77 9.07 0.35 46.92
CA LEU A 77 10.39 0.02 46.37
C LEU A 77 10.61 -1.50 46.17
N ALA A 78 11.37 -1.86 45.15
CA ALA A 78 12.61 -2.66 45.25
C ALA A 78 13.30 -2.84 43.88
N LEU A 79 14.55 -2.41 43.77
CA LEU A 79 15.55 -2.93 42.81
C LEU A 79 16.32 -4.05 43.54
N PRO A 80 16.82 -5.09 42.82
CA PRO A 80 18.21 -4.99 42.36
C PRO A 80 18.56 -5.64 41.01
N ARG A 81 19.52 -4.99 40.34
CA ARG A 81 20.73 -5.46 39.61
C ARG A 81 20.78 -6.81 38.88
N GLY A 82 21.39 -6.75 37.67
CA GLY A 82 22.22 -7.78 37.03
C GLY A 82 21.42 -8.91 36.38
N GLU A 83 21.76 -9.52 35.25
CA GLU A 83 22.99 -9.58 34.46
C GLU A 83 22.62 -9.94 33.02
N SER A 84 23.52 -9.58 32.12
CA SER A 84 23.69 -10.08 30.77
C SER A 84 23.82 -11.60 30.72
N ASP A 85 23.04 -12.28 29.87
CA ASP A 85 23.39 -13.63 29.43
C ASP A 85 23.25 -13.80 27.91
N ILE A 86 24.43 -13.80 27.30
CA ILE A 86 24.76 -14.22 25.95
C ILE A 86 24.94 -15.74 26.03
N TYR A 87 24.03 -16.53 25.43
CA TYR A 87 24.28 -17.96 25.24
C TYR A 87 25.14 -18.19 23.99
N ILE A 88 26.45 -18.39 24.22
CA ILE A 88 27.37 -19.05 23.28
C ILE A 88 27.58 -20.47 23.80
N MET A 89 27.09 -21.48 23.08
CA MET A 89 27.58 -22.86 23.25
C MET A 89 28.84 -23.03 22.41
N ARG A 90 29.98 -23.28 23.08
CA ARG A 90 31.24 -23.76 22.50
C ARG A 90 31.22 -25.29 22.52
N SER A 91 31.58 -25.91 21.42
CA SER A 91 31.91 -27.33 21.31
C SER A 91 33.40 -27.55 21.58
N SER A 92 33.74 -28.63 22.29
CA SER A 92 35.10 -29.14 22.46
C SER A 92 35.26 -30.43 21.63
N ASP A 93 36.43 -30.52 20.96
CA ASP A 93 37.19 -31.69 20.50
C ASP A 93 36.50 -32.74 19.62
N GLY A 94 37.05 -33.26 18.52
CA GLY A 94 38.40 -33.26 17.98
C GLY A 94 38.50 -34.54 17.11
N GLY A 95 39.16 -34.48 15.94
CA GLY A 95 39.42 -35.68 15.13
C GLY A 95 39.26 -35.48 13.63
N THR A 96 40.40 -35.48 12.95
CA THR A 96 40.65 -35.36 11.51
C THR A 96 40.20 -36.56 10.68
N GLU A 97 39.67 -36.33 9.47
CA GLU A 97 40.13 -36.97 8.22
C GLU A 97 39.43 -36.37 6.98
N TYR A 98 40.20 -36.26 5.90
CA TYR A 98 39.83 -35.64 4.62
C TYR A 98 39.17 -36.67 3.68
N GLU A 99 38.02 -36.34 3.08
CA GLU A 99 37.58 -36.87 1.78
C GLU A 99 36.64 -35.89 1.04
N HIS A 100 36.78 -35.83 -0.29
CA HIS A 100 36.20 -34.85 -1.22
C HIS A 100 34.73 -35.18 -1.66
N PRO A 101 34.02 -34.28 -2.38
CA PRO A 101 32.70 -33.79 -1.98
C PRO A 101 31.52 -34.54 -2.60
N SER A 102 30.48 -34.81 -1.79
CA SER A 102 29.16 -35.20 -2.27
C SER A 102 28.08 -34.24 -1.76
N ARG A 103 27.31 -33.70 -2.70
CA ARG A 103 26.12 -32.84 -2.52
C ARG A 103 25.24 -33.30 -1.36
N SER A 104 25.03 -32.44 -0.35
CA SER A 104 23.69 -32.14 0.19
C SER A 104 23.72 -31.08 1.30
N LYS A 105 22.70 -30.19 1.25
CA LYS A 105 22.17 -29.36 2.34
C LYS A 105 23.13 -28.35 3.00
N GLN A 106 23.42 -27.26 2.29
CA GLN A 106 23.62 -25.98 2.98
C GLN A 106 22.29 -25.53 3.58
N GLN A 107 22.13 -25.82 4.86
CA GLN A 107 21.20 -25.16 5.75
C GLN A 107 21.65 -23.69 5.85
N GLN A 108 21.13 -22.83 4.97
CA GLN A 108 21.30 -21.39 5.12
C GLN A 108 20.56 -20.99 6.41
N ASN A 109 21.34 -20.71 7.46
CA ASN A 109 20.90 -19.90 8.57
C ASN A 109 20.31 -18.61 8.00
N GLY A 110 18.97 -18.47 8.10
CA GLY A 110 18.23 -17.29 7.69
C GLY A 110 18.65 -16.09 8.54
N PHE A 111 19.71 -15.42 8.12
CA PHE A 111 20.17 -14.19 8.71
C PHE A 111 19.24 -13.07 8.23
N LEU A 112 18.23 -12.75 9.03
CA LEU A 112 17.39 -11.57 8.79
C LEU A 112 18.29 -10.31 8.75
N PRO A 113 18.16 -9.43 7.74
CA PRO A 113 19.02 -8.25 7.55
C PRO A 113 18.86 -7.14 8.62
N PHE A 114 18.25 -7.45 9.77
CA PHE A 114 17.97 -6.51 10.87
C PHE A 114 19.13 -6.26 11.82
N LYS A 115 20.08 -7.19 11.93
CA LYS A 115 21.10 -7.13 12.99
C LYS A 115 22.01 -5.89 12.92
N LEU A 116 21.94 -5.08 11.85
CA LEU A 116 22.80 -3.92 11.66
C LEU A 116 22.08 -2.56 11.67
N ASP A 117 20.75 -2.51 11.74
CA ASP A 117 20.03 -1.23 11.70
C ASP A 117 19.79 -0.67 13.10
N HIS A 118 20.83 -0.06 13.67
CA HIS A 118 20.79 0.57 14.99
C HIS A 118 19.70 1.63 15.13
N MET A 119 19.28 2.28 14.04
CA MET A 119 18.22 3.29 14.06
C MET A 119 16.86 2.63 14.27
N LEU A 120 16.59 1.53 13.58
CA LEU A 120 15.38 0.74 13.83
C LEU A 120 15.39 0.14 15.23
N LEU A 121 16.51 -0.41 15.71
CA LEU A 121 16.54 -1.08 17.03
C LEU A 121 16.09 -0.16 18.18
N LYS A 122 16.27 1.16 18.08
CA LYS A 122 15.76 2.14 19.04
C LYS A 122 14.23 2.26 19.05
N ALA A 123 13.58 1.97 17.94
CA ALA A 123 12.12 1.97 17.79
C ALA A 123 11.49 0.60 18.02
N LYS A 124 12.26 -0.39 18.47
CA LYS A 124 11.73 -1.71 18.83
C LYS A 124 10.92 -1.59 20.12
N VAL A 125 9.70 -2.10 20.07
CA VAL A 125 8.78 -2.21 21.21
C VAL A 125 8.76 -3.66 21.70
N ASP A 126 8.68 -3.86 23.02
CA ASP A 126 8.47 -5.21 23.56
C ASP A 126 7.10 -5.74 23.10
N TYR A 127 7.07 -6.94 22.53
CA TYR A 127 5.83 -7.55 22.07
C TYR A 127 4.83 -7.75 23.23
N ALA A 128 5.32 -7.92 24.46
CA ALA A 128 4.47 -8.04 25.65
C ALA A 128 3.63 -6.78 25.93
N ASP A 129 4.07 -5.60 25.46
CA ASP A 129 3.34 -4.35 25.64
C ASP A 129 2.22 -4.16 24.59
N ILE A 130 2.18 -5.02 23.57
CA ILE A 130 1.27 -4.89 22.43
C ILE A 130 0.03 -5.75 22.65
N HIS A 131 -1.12 -5.09 22.75
CA HIS A 131 -2.41 -5.72 23.00
C HIS A 131 -3.32 -5.55 21.79
N TYR A 132 -3.60 -6.64 21.08
CA TYR A 132 -4.51 -6.63 19.93
C TYR A 132 -5.96 -6.53 20.40
N THR A 133 -6.77 -5.73 19.71
CA THR A 133 -8.20 -5.54 20.01
C THR A 133 -9.07 -6.14 18.91
N ARG A 134 -9.18 -5.46 17.76
CA ARG A 134 -10.03 -5.90 16.64
C ARG A 134 -9.35 -5.68 15.31
N LYS A 135 -9.69 -6.48 14.31
CA LYS A 135 -9.19 -6.29 12.95
C LYS A 135 -9.81 -5.03 12.34
N LEU A 136 -8.99 -4.17 11.76
CA LEU A 136 -9.41 -2.98 11.01
C LEU A 136 -9.56 -3.30 9.54
N SER A 137 -8.59 -3.99 8.95
CA SER A 137 -8.60 -4.33 7.52
C SER A 137 -7.76 -5.58 7.23
N LYS A 138 -8.06 -6.23 6.09
CA LYS A 138 -7.24 -7.27 5.48
C LYS A 138 -7.08 -6.96 4.00
N GLY A 139 -5.86 -6.67 3.57
CA GLY A 139 -5.49 -6.39 2.18
C GLY A 139 -4.73 -7.54 1.54
N ALA A 140 -4.19 -7.31 0.34
CA ALA A 140 -3.39 -8.29 -0.40
C ALA A 140 -2.01 -8.55 0.24
N PHE A 141 -1.45 -7.56 0.93
CA PHE A 141 -0.07 -7.58 1.43
C PHE A 141 0.04 -7.68 2.95
N GLY A 142 -1.07 -7.49 3.66
CA GLY A 142 -1.06 -7.47 5.11
C GLY A 142 -2.45 -7.32 5.70
N GLU A 143 -2.51 -7.38 7.02
CA GLU A 143 -3.70 -7.02 7.78
C GLU A 143 -3.33 -5.97 8.83
N VAL A 144 -4.32 -5.13 9.13
CA VAL A 144 -4.18 -4.06 10.11
C VAL A 144 -5.15 -4.32 11.25
N TRP A 145 -4.66 -4.23 12.47
CA TRP A 145 -5.42 -4.39 13.70
C TRP A 145 -5.43 -3.09 14.48
N LEU A 146 -6.51 -2.84 15.19
CA LEU A 146 -6.53 -1.90 16.30
C LEU A 146 -5.94 -2.63 17.50
N GLY A 147 -5.08 -1.95 18.24
CA GLY A 147 -4.58 -2.42 19.52
C GLY A 147 -4.19 -1.28 20.44
N GLN A 148 -3.53 -1.64 21.54
CA GLN A 148 -2.95 -0.72 22.49
C GLN A 148 -1.48 -1.04 22.70
N CYS A 149 -0.68 0.00 22.90
CA CYS A 149 0.73 -0.07 23.27
C CYS A 149 1.00 1.01 24.31
N HIS A 150 1.54 0.64 25.47
CA HIS A 150 1.79 1.56 26.60
C HIS A 150 0.58 2.46 26.93
N GLY A 151 -0.64 1.89 26.89
CA GLY A 151 -1.89 2.60 27.17
C GLY A 151 -2.44 3.49 26.04
N ASN A 152 -1.73 3.61 24.90
CA ASN A 152 -2.18 4.39 23.75
C ASN A 152 -2.76 3.49 22.66
N TYR A 153 -3.82 3.93 21.99
CA TYR A 153 -4.35 3.23 20.82
C TYR A 153 -3.38 3.34 19.63
N VAL A 154 -3.15 2.20 18.98
CA VAL A 154 -2.24 2.07 17.83
C VAL A 154 -2.90 1.25 16.72
N ALA A 155 -2.50 1.51 15.48
CA ALA A 155 -2.75 0.62 14.36
C ALA A 155 -1.54 -0.32 14.20
N ILE A 156 -1.81 -1.63 14.18
CA ILE A 156 -0.80 -2.69 14.12
C ILE A 156 -0.90 -3.34 12.75
N LYS A 157 0.01 -2.99 11.85
CA LYS A 157 0.14 -3.60 10.52
C LYS A 157 1.05 -4.81 10.61
N GLN A 158 0.64 -5.95 10.06
CA GLN A 158 1.46 -7.16 10.01
C GLN A 158 1.33 -7.87 8.67
N ILE A 159 2.37 -8.63 8.31
CA ILE A 159 2.37 -9.45 7.10
C ILE A 159 1.31 -10.55 7.25
N LEU A 160 0.66 -10.90 6.14
CA LEU A 160 -0.29 -12.02 6.10
C LEU A 160 0.38 -13.32 6.57
N GLU A 161 -0.35 -14.13 7.32
CA GLU A 161 0.13 -15.41 7.84
C GLU A 161 0.64 -16.34 6.72
N GLU A 162 0.02 -16.29 5.55
CA GLU A 162 0.41 -17.10 4.39
C GLU A 162 1.69 -16.59 3.69
N ARG A 163 2.12 -15.35 3.98
CA ARG A 163 3.27 -14.68 3.33
C ARG A 163 4.41 -14.35 4.30
N LYS A 164 4.24 -14.56 5.60
CA LYS A 164 5.22 -14.16 6.62
C LYS A 164 6.58 -14.86 6.54
N HIS A 165 6.70 -15.94 5.76
CA HIS A 165 7.97 -16.65 5.53
C HIS A 165 8.59 -16.30 4.16
N ASP A 166 7.93 -15.47 3.35
CA ASP A 166 8.50 -14.99 2.10
C ASP A 166 9.52 -13.88 2.41
N ALA A 167 10.80 -14.18 2.16
CA ALA A 167 11.91 -13.27 2.42
C ALA A 167 11.74 -11.93 1.69
N LYS A 168 11.20 -11.95 0.46
CA LYS A 168 10.97 -10.72 -0.33
C LYS A 168 9.89 -9.87 0.34
N GLU A 169 8.81 -10.49 0.82
CA GLU A 169 7.73 -9.80 1.55
C GLU A 169 8.23 -9.18 2.85
N ILE A 170 9.02 -9.92 3.63
CA ILE A 170 9.68 -9.39 4.82
C ILE A 170 10.55 -8.19 4.44
N GLU A 171 11.50 -8.32 3.52
CA GLU A 171 12.42 -7.25 3.12
C GLU A 171 11.69 -5.96 2.71
N CYS A 172 10.58 -6.07 1.98
CA CYS A 172 9.80 -4.90 1.59
C CYS A 172 9.06 -4.27 2.77
N PHE A 173 8.50 -5.08 3.68
CA PHE A 173 7.88 -4.55 4.89
C PHE A 173 8.90 -3.85 5.80
N VAL A 174 10.13 -4.37 5.86
CA VAL A 174 11.24 -3.74 6.59
C VAL A 174 11.64 -2.42 5.95
N ALA A 175 11.76 -2.37 4.62
CA ALA A 175 12.04 -1.13 3.92
C ALA A 175 10.94 -0.09 4.17
N GLU A 176 9.67 -0.52 4.22
CA GLU A 176 8.54 0.35 4.57
C GLU A 176 8.66 0.90 5.99
N ILE A 177 8.95 0.04 6.98
CA ILE A 177 9.19 0.45 8.38
C ILE A 177 10.34 1.45 8.47
N ARG A 178 11.45 1.21 7.77
CA ARG A 178 12.61 2.13 7.70
C ARG A 178 12.19 3.50 7.22
N LEU A 179 11.46 3.56 6.11
CA LEU A 179 11.05 4.83 5.53
C LEU A 179 10.10 5.58 6.45
N MET A 180 9.08 4.89 6.99
CA MET A 180 8.14 5.50 7.95
C MET A 180 8.87 6.05 9.18
N ALA A 181 9.86 5.33 9.71
CA ALA A 181 10.63 5.75 10.87
C ALA A 181 11.46 7.02 10.64
N THR A 182 11.69 7.44 9.39
CA THR A 182 12.42 8.69 9.08
C THR A 182 11.52 9.93 9.07
N PHE A 183 10.20 9.76 9.01
CA PHE A 183 9.29 10.88 8.85
C PHE A 183 8.89 11.48 10.19
N LYS A 184 8.79 12.81 10.22
CA LYS A 184 8.27 13.58 11.35
C LYS A 184 7.54 14.81 10.84
N HIS A 185 6.23 14.70 10.69
CA HIS A 185 5.37 15.77 10.17
C HIS A 185 3.93 15.60 10.68
N PRO A 186 3.19 16.68 11.03
CA PRO A 186 1.82 16.56 11.55
C PRO A 186 0.84 15.88 10.58
N ASN A 187 1.05 16.02 9.26
CA ASN A 187 0.21 15.42 8.22
C ASN A 187 0.78 14.11 7.64
N ILE A 188 1.68 13.44 8.35
CA ILE A 188 2.14 12.08 8.05
C ILE A 188 1.81 11.20 9.24
N VAL A 189 1.30 9.99 8.97
CA VAL A 189 0.97 9.02 10.01
C VAL A 189 2.23 8.68 10.79
N ASP A 190 2.17 8.96 12.09
CA ASP A 190 3.29 8.86 13.01
C ASP A 190 3.64 7.40 13.31
N PHE A 191 4.91 7.06 13.11
CA PHE A 191 5.45 5.73 13.38
C PHE A 191 5.75 5.59 14.87
N ARG A 192 5.17 4.57 15.51
CA ARG A 192 5.27 4.34 16.96
C ARG A 192 6.21 3.21 17.34
N GLY A 193 6.64 2.41 16.38
CA GLY A 193 7.63 1.36 16.58
C GLY A 193 7.30 0.10 15.81
N PHE A 194 8.07 -0.96 16.08
CA PHE A 194 7.79 -2.27 15.52
C PHE A 194 8.13 -3.36 16.53
N SER A 195 7.61 -4.56 16.30
CA SER A 195 7.95 -5.72 17.11
C SER A 195 7.89 -7.03 16.32
N TRP A 196 8.35 -8.09 16.96
CA TRP A 196 8.30 -9.45 16.46
C TRP A 196 7.47 -10.30 17.41
N ASN A 197 6.48 -10.99 16.90
CA ASN A 197 5.72 -11.95 17.70
C ASN A 197 6.60 -13.19 17.98
N PRO A 198 7.00 -13.45 19.24
CA PRO A 198 7.87 -14.57 19.56
C PRO A 198 7.20 -15.94 19.35
N LYS A 199 5.86 -16.00 19.32
CA LYS A 199 5.12 -17.26 19.17
C LYS A 199 5.12 -17.78 17.73
N ASN A 200 5.15 -16.88 16.74
CA ASN A 200 4.94 -17.25 15.34
C ASN A 200 5.89 -16.56 14.35
N GLY A 201 6.84 -15.77 14.85
CA GLY A 201 7.85 -15.06 14.06
C GLY A 201 7.33 -13.91 13.21
N ASN A 202 6.05 -13.54 13.30
CA ASN A 202 5.48 -12.50 12.45
C ASN A 202 5.90 -11.10 12.93
N MET A 203 6.27 -10.24 11.99
CA MET A 203 6.62 -8.85 12.25
C MET A 203 5.37 -7.98 12.27
N CYS A 204 5.33 -6.99 13.17
CA CYS A 204 4.34 -5.94 13.15
C CYS A 204 4.96 -4.54 13.24
N ALA A 205 4.35 -3.59 12.54
CA ALA A 205 4.62 -2.16 12.62
C ALA A 205 3.47 -1.47 13.34
N LEU A 206 3.80 -0.53 14.22
CA LEU A 206 2.86 0.24 15.01
C LEU A 206 2.85 1.68 14.50
N THR A 207 1.68 2.22 14.24
CA THR A 207 1.47 3.63 13.96
C THR A 207 0.41 4.20 14.89
N GLU A 208 0.30 5.53 14.94
CA GLU A 208 -0.86 6.15 15.59
C GLU A 208 -2.17 5.63 14.98
N TYR A 209 -3.21 5.55 15.82
CA TYR A 209 -4.54 5.12 15.38
C TYR A 209 -5.35 6.30 14.84
N MET A 210 -5.81 6.16 13.59
CA MET A 210 -6.62 7.16 12.88
C MET A 210 -8.10 6.78 12.98
N LYS A 211 -8.83 7.43 13.88
CA LYS A 211 -10.17 7.02 14.34
C LYS A 211 -11.20 6.93 13.22
N HIS A 212 -11.16 7.85 12.26
CA HIS A 212 -12.11 7.87 11.14
C HIS A 212 -11.68 7.00 9.95
N GLY A 213 -10.52 6.33 10.05
CA GLY A 213 -10.02 5.42 9.02
C GLY A 213 -9.59 6.17 7.75
N ASP A 214 -9.66 5.48 6.61
CA ASP A 214 -9.28 6.05 5.33
C ASP A 214 -10.37 6.96 4.74
N LEU A 215 -9.92 8.03 4.07
CA LEU A 215 -10.77 9.06 3.47
C LEU A 215 -11.72 8.46 2.41
N PHE A 216 -11.27 7.45 1.65
CA PHE A 216 -12.10 6.80 0.63
C PHE A 216 -13.36 6.17 1.25
N VAL A 217 -13.20 5.30 2.25
CA VAL A 217 -14.32 4.67 2.96
C VAL A 217 -15.16 5.71 3.69
N TYR A 218 -14.52 6.73 4.27
CA TYR A 218 -15.23 7.80 4.96
C TYR A 218 -16.18 8.56 4.02
N LEU A 219 -15.70 8.99 2.84
CA LEU A 219 -16.50 9.72 1.85
C LEU A 219 -17.68 8.88 1.32
N GLN A 220 -17.48 7.57 1.14
CA GLN A 220 -18.55 6.67 0.68
C GLN A 220 -19.66 6.51 1.72
N ARG A 221 -19.31 6.47 3.01
CA ARG A 221 -20.28 6.32 4.11
C ARG A 221 -20.96 7.62 4.47
N ASN A 222 -20.24 8.74 4.38
CA ASN A 222 -20.66 10.04 4.88
C ASN A 222 -20.74 11.07 3.74
N LYS A 223 -21.53 10.79 2.70
CA LYS A 223 -21.59 11.65 1.49
C LYS A 223 -21.95 13.11 1.77
N ALA A 224 -22.72 13.36 2.83
CA ALA A 224 -23.10 14.71 3.28
C ALA A 224 -22.32 15.17 4.54
N GLY A 225 -21.32 14.40 4.99
CA GLY A 225 -20.67 14.60 6.28
C GLY A 225 -19.51 15.59 6.31
N LEU A 226 -19.06 16.09 5.15
CA LEU A 226 -17.98 17.08 5.05
C LEU A 226 -18.39 18.21 4.10
N ALA A 227 -18.08 19.45 4.45
CA ALA A 227 -18.32 20.62 3.61
C ALA A 227 -17.01 21.21 3.06
N TRP A 228 -17.07 21.88 1.91
CA TRP A 228 -15.92 22.61 1.38
C TRP A 228 -15.50 23.77 2.27
N LYS A 229 -16.47 24.48 2.85
CA LYS A 229 -16.26 25.66 3.69
C LYS A 229 -15.33 25.42 4.89
N HIS A 230 -15.25 24.19 5.39
CA HIS A 230 -14.43 23.86 6.56
C HIS A 230 -13.60 22.59 6.35
N GLU A 231 -14.21 21.41 6.35
CA GLU A 231 -13.47 20.16 6.50
C GLU A 231 -12.70 19.77 5.23
N LYS A 232 -13.31 19.85 4.04
CA LYS A 232 -12.65 19.37 2.80
C LYS A 232 -11.46 20.23 2.41
N VAL A 233 -11.52 21.55 2.61
CA VAL A 233 -10.38 22.44 2.35
C VAL A 233 -9.26 22.22 3.38
N GLY A 234 -9.60 21.92 4.63
CA GLY A 234 -8.64 21.50 5.66
C GLY A 234 -7.88 20.24 5.25
N ILE A 235 -8.62 19.18 4.88
CA ILE A 235 -8.07 17.91 4.41
C ILE A 235 -7.17 18.11 3.17
N ALA A 236 -7.61 18.92 2.19
CA ALA A 236 -6.81 19.23 1.01
C ALA A 236 -5.48 19.92 1.36
N ILE A 237 -5.51 20.87 2.30
CA ILE A 237 -4.32 21.58 2.78
C ILE A 237 -3.37 20.64 3.52
N ASP A 238 -3.90 19.78 4.38
CA ASP A 238 -3.13 18.78 5.12
C ASP A 238 -2.38 17.81 4.19
N ILE A 239 -3.08 17.28 3.17
CA ILE A 239 -2.46 16.41 2.16
C ILE A 239 -1.36 17.17 1.41
N ALA A 240 -1.62 18.41 0.97
CA ALA A 240 -0.65 19.21 0.24
C ALA A 240 0.58 19.53 1.10
N GLN A 241 0.41 19.81 2.39
CA GLN A 241 1.53 20.04 3.34
C GLN A 241 2.37 18.77 3.53
N ALA A 242 1.74 17.60 3.63
CA ALA A 242 2.46 16.34 3.68
C ALA A 242 3.33 16.12 2.42
N LEU A 243 2.81 16.45 1.23
CA LEU A 243 3.58 16.39 -0.01
C LEU A 243 4.74 17.38 -0.02
N VAL A 244 4.54 18.63 0.42
CA VAL A 244 5.63 19.61 0.57
C VAL A 244 6.76 19.04 1.42
N TYR A 245 6.42 18.45 2.57
CA TYR A 245 7.40 17.83 3.45
C TYR A 245 8.18 16.72 2.73
N LEU A 246 7.50 15.74 2.13
CA LEU A 246 8.15 14.63 1.41
C LEU A 246 9.05 15.13 0.28
N HIS A 247 8.56 16.10 -0.50
CA HIS A 247 9.27 16.65 -1.65
C HIS A 247 10.46 17.53 -1.26
N SER A 248 10.51 18.00 -0.01
CA SER A 248 11.61 18.81 0.55
C SER A 248 12.76 18.00 1.14
N LEU A 249 12.57 16.69 1.39
CA LEU A 249 13.60 15.83 1.97
C LEU A 249 14.82 15.68 1.05
N SER A 250 15.96 15.31 1.63
CA SER A 250 17.18 14.98 0.90
C SER A 250 17.68 13.59 1.31
N PRO A 251 17.56 12.57 0.44
CA PRO A 251 17.01 12.63 -0.92
C PRO A 251 15.49 12.91 -0.93
N LYS A 252 15.02 13.55 -2.01
CA LYS A 252 13.59 13.83 -2.25
C LYS A 252 12.79 12.53 -2.21
N VAL A 253 11.71 12.52 -1.44
CA VAL A 253 10.78 11.38 -1.39
C VAL A 253 9.55 11.70 -2.22
N ILE A 254 9.22 10.84 -3.18
CA ILE A 254 7.97 10.90 -3.95
C ILE A 254 7.04 9.85 -3.35
N HIS A 255 5.78 10.20 -3.07
CA HIS A 255 4.81 9.29 -2.46
C HIS A 255 4.48 8.12 -3.39
N ARG A 256 4.24 8.44 -4.68
CA ARG A 256 3.97 7.52 -5.79
C ARG A 256 2.63 6.76 -5.72
N ASP A 257 2.05 6.53 -4.54
CA ASP A 257 0.74 5.87 -4.40
C ASP A 257 -0.27 6.80 -3.70
N LEU A 258 -0.29 8.09 -4.05
CA LEU A 258 -1.25 9.00 -3.43
C LEU A 258 -2.66 8.67 -3.95
N LYS A 259 -3.57 8.36 -3.02
CA LYS A 259 -5.00 8.10 -3.25
C LYS A 259 -5.74 8.28 -1.94
N SER A 260 -7.04 8.52 -2.01
CA SER A 260 -7.90 8.68 -0.81
C SER A 260 -7.86 7.50 0.17
N LYS A 261 -7.52 6.28 -0.27
CA LYS A 261 -7.30 5.12 0.63
C LYS A 261 -6.04 5.22 1.49
N ASN A 262 -5.07 6.02 1.07
CA ASN A 262 -3.80 6.26 1.77
C ASN A 262 -3.79 7.63 2.49
N VAL A 263 -4.97 8.25 2.60
CA VAL A 263 -5.20 9.44 3.43
C VAL A 263 -6.04 8.99 4.61
N LEU A 264 -5.50 9.06 5.83
CA LEU A 264 -6.20 8.67 7.05
C LEU A 264 -6.65 9.91 7.83
N LEU A 265 -7.77 9.79 8.53
CA LEU A 265 -8.39 10.87 9.30
C LEU A 265 -8.38 10.57 10.80
N ASP A 266 -7.87 11.50 11.60
CA ASP A 266 -7.92 11.43 13.06
C ASP A 266 -9.28 11.90 13.61
N ASP A 267 -9.43 11.97 14.94
CA ASP A 267 -10.69 12.37 15.59
C ASP A 267 -11.09 13.84 15.32
N ASN A 268 -10.15 14.67 14.87
CA ASN A 268 -10.37 16.08 14.56
C ASN A 268 -10.47 16.33 13.04
N PHE A 269 -10.63 15.27 12.23
CA PHE A 269 -10.60 15.33 10.76
C PHE A 269 -9.29 15.87 10.19
N THR A 270 -8.19 15.85 10.95
CA THR A 270 -6.86 16.15 10.42
C THR A 270 -6.43 15.01 9.52
N ALA A 271 -6.03 15.33 8.29
CA ALA A 271 -5.61 14.33 7.33
C ALA A 271 -4.11 14.04 7.44
N LYS A 272 -3.77 12.75 7.40
CA LYS A 272 -2.39 12.27 7.39
C LYS A 272 -2.16 11.24 6.30
N LEU A 273 -1.04 11.36 5.59
CA LEU A 273 -0.65 10.38 4.57
C LEU A 273 -0.06 9.12 5.20
N SER A 274 -0.40 7.97 4.61
CA SER A 274 0.11 6.63 4.92
C SER A 274 0.62 5.91 3.67
N ASP A 275 1.23 4.72 3.86
CA ASP A 275 1.56 3.78 2.78
C ASP A 275 2.43 4.38 1.64
N PHE A 276 3.66 4.75 2.01
CA PHE A 276 4.63 5.38 1.12
C PHE A 276 5.23 4.35 0.14
N GLY A 277 5.31 4.73 -1.15
CA GLY A 277 5.41 3.86 -2.32
C GLY A 277 6.69 3.06 -2.56
N ILE A 278 7.34 2.50 -1.53
CA ILE A 278 8.39 1.48 -1.69
C ILE A 278 7.82 0.25 -2.43
N SER A 279 6.55 -0.07 -2.18
CA SER A 279 5.86 -1.21 -2.80
C SER A 279 5.32 -0.96 -4.21
N ARG A 280 5.46 0.25 -4.78
CA ARG A 280 4.84 0.57 -6.09
C ARG A 280 5.42 -0.25 -7.25
N LEU A 281 6.69 -0.67 -7.19
CA LEU A 281 7.25 -1.61 -8.17
C LEU A 281 6.41 -2.90 -8.24
N ARG A 282 5.89 -3.37 -7.11
CA ARG A 282 4.97 -4.52 -7.03
C ARG A 282 3.55 -4.17 -7.46
N GLN A 283 3.04 -3.01 -7.04
CA GLN A 283 1.68 -2.60 -7.42
C GLN A 283 1.55 -2.37 -8.92
N LEU A 284 2.58 -1.93 -9.65
CA LEU A 284 2.48 -1.76 -11.10
C LEU A 284 2.35 -3.13 -11.79
N GLU A 285 3.17 -4.12 -11.39
CA GLU A 285 3.11 -5.50 -11.91
C GLU A 285 1.78 -6.19 -11.55
N GLU A 286 1.29 -6.02 -10.32
CA GLU A 286 0.01 -6.57 -9.86
C GLU A 286 -1.21 -5.80 -10.38
N THR A 287 -1.13 -4.48 -10.58
CA THR A 287 -2.25 -3.68 -11.15
C THR A 287 -2.48 -4.05 -12.62
N MET A 288 -1.42 -4.42 -13.34
CA MET A 288 -1.50 -4.95 -14.69
C MET A 288 -2.10 -6.37 -14.76
N THR A 289 -2.10 -7.13 -13.65
CA THR A 289 -2.55 -8.54 -13.62
C THR A 289 -3.83 -8.81 -12.80
N ALA A 290 -4.13 -8.01 -11.76
CA ALA A 290 -5.21 -8.23 -10.80
C ALA A 290 -6.34 -7.17 -10.84
N GLY A 291 -6.24 -6.18 -11.74
CA GLY A 291 -7.24 -5.16 -11.97
C GLY A 291 -6.99 -3.85 -11.21
N VAL A 292 -6.87 -2.77 -11.98
CA VAL A 292 -7.27 -1.35 -11.82
C VAL A 292 -7.08 -0.61 -10.49
N GLY A 293 -7.07 -1.24 -9.32
CA GLY A 293 -7.40 -0.62 -8.02
C GLY A 293 -6.58 0.60 -7.61
N THR A 294 -5.37 0.79 -8.14
CA THR A 294 -4.50 1.96 -7.89
C THR A 294 -4.37 2.89 -9.11
N ALA A 295 -4.72 2.43 -10.31
CA ALA A 295 -4.42 3.15 -11.54
C ALA A 295 -5.22 4.46 -11.72
N LEU A 296 -6.38 4.59 -11.08
CA LEU A 296 -7.25 5.74 -11.28
C LEU A 296 -6.61 7.07 -10.81
N TRP A 297 -5.71 7.02 -9.84
CA TRP A 297 -5.04 8.21 -9.30
C TRP A 297 -3.71 8.53 -9.98
N ALA A 298 -3.18 7.61 -10.76
CA ALA A 298 -1.85 7.75 -11.32
C ALA A 298 -1.85 8.73 -12.50
N ALA A 299 -0.80 9.56 -12.54
CA ALA A 299 -0.55 10.49 -13.63
C ALA A 299 -0.28 9.73 -14.96
N PRO A 300 -0.62 10.32 -16.13
CA PRO A 300 -0.45 9.66 -17.43
C PRO A 300 1.00 9.20 -17.68
N GLU A 301 2.00 9.99 -17.29
CA GLU A 301 3.41 9.69 -17.50
C GLU A 301 3.90 8.45 -16.73
N VAL A 302 3.20 8.06 -15.65
CA VAL A 302 3.49 6.83 -14.89
C VAL A 302 3.25 5.59 -15.76
N PHE A 303 2.22 5.62 -16.61
CA PHE A 303 1.89 4.50 -17.50
C PHE A 303 2.74 4.46 -18.76
N LEU A 304 3.29 5.60 -19.16
CA LEU A 304 4.08 5.75 -20.39
C LEU A 304 5.55 5.39 -20.20
N ALA A 305 5.93 4.81 -19.05
CA ALA A 305 7.31 4.49 -18.67
C ALA A 305 8.30 5.66 -18.85
N LYS A 306 7.80 6.89 -18.80
CA LYS A 306 8.63 8.10 -18.79
C LYS A 306 9.24 8.27 -17.40
N LYS A 307 10.35 9.00 -17.30
CA LYS A 307 10.83 9.48 -16.00
C LYS A 307 9.74 10.36 -15.40
N TYR A 308 9.26 10.01 -14.21
CA TYR A 308 8.31 10.82 -13.46
C TYR A 308 8.99 11.42 -12.24
N ASN A 309 8.53 12.60 -11.84
CA ASN A 309 9.02 13.37 -10.70
C ASN A 309 7.91 13.56 -9.67
N ASP A 310 8.11 14.46 -8.71
CA ASP A 310 7.14 14.86 -7.68
C ASP A 310 5.81 15.40 -8.24
N ARG A 311 5.77 15.87 -9.50
CA ARG A 311 4.54 16.34 -10.15
C ARG A 311 3.53 15.21 -10.38
N ALA A 312 3.96 13.95 -10.34
CA ALA A 312 3.06 12.81 -10.38
C ALA A 312 2.16 12.76 -9.13
N ASP A 313 2.70 13.09 -7.95
CA ASP A 313 1.90 13.17 -6.72
C ASP A 313 0.89 14.34 -6.78
N VAL A 314 1.27 15.45 -7.43
CA VAL A 314 0.36 16.59 -7.63
C VAL A 314 -0.83 16.22 -8.52
N TYR A 315 -0.61 15.44 -9.58
CA TYR A 315 -1.72 14.91 -10.38
C TYR A 315 -2.66 14.04 -9.54
N SER A 316 -2.09 13.13 -8.74
CA SER A 316 -2.87 12.29 -7.82
C SER A 316 -3.65 13.11 -6.80
N LEU A 317 -3.10 14.23 -6.30
CA LEU A 317 -3.83 15.17 -5.46
C LEU A 317 -5.02 15.78 -6.20
N GLY A 318 -4.85 16.17 -7.48
CA GLY A 318 -5.95 16.63 -8.32
C GLY A 318 -7.10 15.62 -8.44
N VAL A 319 -6.78 14.33 -8.50
CA VAL A 319 -7.78 13.25 -8.48
C VAL A 319 -8.46 13.15 -7.11
N VAL A 320 -7.71 13.26 -6.00
CA VAL A 320 -8.27 13.26 -4.64
C VAL A 320 -9.19 14.47 -4.40
N LEU A 321 -8.90 15.64 -4.98
CA LEU A 321 -9.79 16.81 -4.92
C LEU A 321 -11.15 16.53 -5.58
N SER A 322 -11.17 15.78 -6.68
CA SER A 322 -12.43 15.31 -7.31
C SER A 322 -13.20 14.36 -6.40
N GLU A 323 -12.52 13.47 -5.67
CA GLU A 323 -13.18 12.59 -4.69
C GLU A 323 -13.76 13.37 -3.51
N LEU A 324 -13.00 14.33 -2.96
CA LEU A 324 -13.48 15.22 -1.92
C LEU A 324 -14.75 15.94 -2.37
N ASP A 325 -14.78 16.42 -3.61
CA ASP A 325 -15.95 17.12 -4.14
C ASP A 325 -17.15 16.18 -4.35
N THR A 326 -16.96 15.09 -5.09
CA THR A 326 -18.04 14.23 -5.58
C THR A 326 -18.46 13.14 -4.60
N CYS A 327 -17.62 12.83 -3.61
CA CYS A 327 -17.74 11.66 -2.73
C CYS A 327 -17.89 10.35 -3.53
N ALA A 328 -17.35 10.30 -4.76
CA ALA A 328 -17.48 9.19 -5.70
C ALA A 328 -16.12 8.61 -6.10
N ILE A 329 -16.13 7.40 -6.66
CA ILE A 329 -14.94 6.79 -7.25
C ILE A 329 -14.52 7.64 -8.47
N PRO A 330 -13.24 7.98 -8.64
CA PRO A 330 -12.78 8.74 -9.80
C PRO A 330 -13.19 8.09 -11.13
N TYR A 331 -13.61 8.90 -12.10
CA TYR A 331 -14.01 8.47 -13.45
C TYR A 331 -15.23 7.53 -13.50
N ALA A 332 -16.00 7.41 -12.41
CA ALA A 332 -17.17 6.51 -12.34
C ALA A 332 -18.22 6.78 -13.42
N ASP A 333 -18.24 7.99 -13.99
CA ASP A 333 -19.16 8.47 -15.02
C ASP A 333 -18.63 8.35 -16.46
N GLN A 334 -17.35 8.00 -16.65
CA GLN A 334 -16.69 8.10 -17.96
C GLN A 334 -16.36 6.75 -18.62
N ALA A 335 -16.12 5.71 -17.83
CA ALA A 335 -15.56 4.46 -18.34
C ALA A 335 -16.32 3.23 -17.80
N ILE A 336 -17.64 3.24 -17.93
CA ILE A 336 -18.47 2.11 -17.55
C ILE A 336 -18.33 1.01 -18.61
N GLY A 337 -17.75 -0.12 -18.22
CA GLY A 337 -17.62 -1.30 -19.06
C GLY A 337 -18.98 -1.95 -19.37
N LYS A 338 -18.97 -2.94 -20.27
CA LYS A 338 -20.17 -3.66 -20.75
C LYS A 338 -21.02 -4.31 -19.65
N ASN A 339 -20.46 -4.50 -18.46
CA ASN A 339 -21.10 -5.08 -17.29
C ASN A 339 -21.65 -4.04 -16.29
N GLY A 340 -21.67 -2.75 -16.66
CA GLY A 340 -22.11 -1.67 -15.79
C GLY A 340 -21.11 -1.30 -14.69
N LYS A 341 -19.87 -1.82 -14.73
CA LYS A 341 -18.81 -1.52 -13.76
C LYS A 341 -17.71 -0.69 -14.40
N LEU A 342 -17.01 0.11 -13.59
CA LEU A 342 -15.86 0.89 -14.04
C LEU A 342 -14.78 -0.04 -14.64
N ASP A 343 -14.44 0.21 -15.90
CA ASP A 343 -13.33 -0.41 -16.61
C ASP A 343 -12.11 0.51 -16.51
N GLY A 344 -11.25 0.24 -15.54
CA GLY A 344 -10.06 1.06 -15.38
C GLY A 344 -9.04 0.95 -16.50
N MET A 345 -9.09 -0.10 -17.33
CA MET A 345 -8.20 -0.19 -18.47
C MET A 345 -8.66 0.76 -19.58
N ALA A 346 -9.97 0.93 -19.72
CA ALA A 346 -10.54 2.02 -20.49
C ALA A 346 -10.18 3.40 -19.90
N VAL A 347 -10.22 3.59 -18.57
CA VAL A 347 -9.77 4.84 -17.92
C VAL A 347 -8.30 5.14 -18.24
N ILE A 348 -7.39 4.19 -18.00
CA ILE A 348 -5.96 4.37 -18.27
C ILE A 348 -5.74 4.73 -19.74
N LYS A 349 -6.43 4.04 -20.67
CA LYS A 349 -6.35 4.35 -22.10
C LYS A 349 -6.82 5.79 -22.40
N LEU A 350 -7.93 6.23 -21.81
CA LEU A 350 -8.43 7.59 -22.04
C LEU A 350 -7.50 8.65 -21.44
N VAL A 351 -6.99 8.44 -20.23
CA VAL A 351 -6.05 9.35 -19.55
C VAL A 351 -4.73 9.43 -20.30
N THR A 352 -4.14 8.30 -20.72
CA THR A 352 -2.90 8.28 -21.51
C THR A 352 -3.06 8.90 -22.90
N GLN A 353 -4.26 8.84 -23.48
CA GLN A 353 -4.62 9.54 -24.72
C GLN A 353 -5.01 11.01 -24.52
N GLN A 354 -4.93 11.52 -23.28
CA GLN A 354 -5.31 12.89 -22.93
C GLN A 354 -6.78 13.24 -23.24
N LYS A 355 -7.67 12.26 -23.07
CA LYS A 355 -9.12 12.36 -23.38
C LYS A 355 -10.03 12.35 -22.16
N ALA A 356 -9.48 12.13 -20.97
CA ALA A 356 -10.24 12.06 -19.73
C ALA A 356 -9.51 12.74 -18.57
N LYS A 357 -10.29 13.44 -17.75
CA LYS A 357 -9.94 13.95 -16.42
C LYS A 357 -11.11 13.60 -15.48
N PRO A 358 -10.89 13.40 -14.18
CA PRO A 358 -12.00 13.13 -13.26
C PRO A 358 -12.97 14.32 -13.24
N THR A 359 -14.26 14.04 -13.07
CA THR A 359 -15.31 15.07 -13.05
C THR A 359 -15.50 15.67 -11.66
N PHE A 360 -16.16 16.83 -11.64
CA PHE A 360 -16.55 17.55 -10.43
C PHE A 360 -18.05 17.77 -10.44
N SER A 361 -18.66 17.84 -9.27
CA SER A 361 -20.05 18.19 -9.10
C SER A 361 -20.33 19.61 -9.60
N ARG A 362 -21.59 19.87 -9.94
CA ARG A 362 -22.04 21.22 -10.36
C ARG A 362 -21.86 22.25 -9.25
N SER A 363 -22.02 21.82 -8.00
CA SER A 363 -21.85 22.60 -6.77
C SER A 363 -20.40 22.75 -6.31
N CYS A 364 -19.42 22.17 -7.02
CA CYS A 364 -18.00 22.35 -6.69
C CYS A 364 -17.65 23.85 -6.77
N PRO A 365 -17.05 24.42 -5.70
CA PRO A 365 -16.55 25.78 -5.72
C PRO A 365 -15.58 26.02 -6.89
N GLU A 366 -15.66 27.19 -7.52
CA GLU A 366 -14.92 27.47 -8.74
C GLU A 366 -13.40 27.44 -8.52
N GLU A 367 -12.94 27.98 -7.41
CA GLU A 367 -11.52 28.06 -7.04
C GLU A 367 -10.93 26.67 -6.78
N VAL A 368 -11.71 25.78 -6.16
CA VAL A 368 -11.33 24.37 -5.95
C VAL A 368 -11.21 23.67 -7.29
N ARG A 369 -12.22 23.82 -8.16
CA ARG A 369 -12.24 23.19 -9.49
C ARG A 369 -11.08 23.68 -10.34
N ALA A 370 -10.81 24.99 -10.34
CA ALA A 370 -9.72 25.61 -11.07
C ALA A 370 -8.35 25.08 -10.62
N LEU A 371 -8.10 25.03 -9.30
CA LEU A 371 -6.87 24.45 -8.76
C LEU A 371 -6.73 22.97 -9.14
N ALA A 372 -7.80 22.19 -9.00
CA ALA A 372 -7.74 20.76 -9.33
C ALA A 372 -7.42 20.53 -10.81
N PHE A 373 -7.98 21.32 -11.73
CA PHE A 373 -7.64 21.21 -13.15
C PHE A 373 -6.19 21.58 -13.48
N ARG A 374 -5.59 22.53 -12.74
CA ARG A 374 -4.14 22.81 -12.83
C ARG A 374 -3.30 21.63 -12.35
N CYS A 375 -3.71 20.97 -11.26
CA CYS A 375 -3.05 19.75 -10.79
C CYS A 375 -3.17 18.60 -11.81
N LEU A 376 -4.31 18.52 -12.50
CA LEU A 376 -4.63 17.48 -13.51
C LEU A 376 -4.10 17.80 -14.91
N ASP A 377 -3.11 18.70 -15.06
CA ASP A 377 -2.50 18.93 -16.37
C ASP A 377 -1.81 17.65 -16.88
N TYR A 378 -1.90 17.39 -18.19
CA TYR A 378 -1.28 16.22 -18.78
C TYR A 378 0.24 16.36 -18.86
N GLU A 379 0.74 17.59 -19.01
CA GLU A 379 2.16 17.91 -18.99
C GLU A 379 2.62 18.13 -17.53
N PRO A 380 3.52 17.30 -16.98
CA PRO A 380 3.94 17.40 -15.58
C PRO A 380 4.49 18.77 -15.18
N ASP A 381 5.20 19.44 -16.08
CA ASP A 381 5.85 20.72 -15.80
C ASP A 381 4.87 21.91 -15.75
N ASN A 382 3.67 21.76 -16.31
CA ASN A 382 2.59 22.74 -16.19
C ASN A 382 1.86 22.67 -14.84
N ARG A 383 2.02 21.57 -14.09
CA ARG A 383 1.36 21.39 -12.79
C ARG A 383 2.06 22.27 -11.75
N PRO A 384 1.32 22.89 -10.81
CA PRO A 384 1.93 23.58 -9.68
C PRO A 384 2.71 22.60 -8.78
N SER A 385 3.64 23.11 -7.99
CA SER A 385 4.38 22.31 -7.01
C SER A 385 3.51 22.10 -5.79
N ALA A 386 3.83 21.13 -4.95
CA ALA A 386 3.09 20.96 -3.70
C ALA A 386 3.08 22.26 -2.86
N ALA A 387 4.17 23.03 -2.88
CA ALA A 387 4.27 24.31 -2.17
C ALA A 387 3.34 25.37 -2.76
N GLU A 388 3.30 25.51 -4.09
CA GLU A 388 2.37 26.41 -4.77
C GLU A 388 0.91 25.99 -4.54
N VAL A 389 0.62 24.69 -4.49
CA VAL A 389 -0.72 24.19 -4.17
C VAL A 389 -1.13 24.60 -2.74
N VAL A 390 -0.26 24.42 -1.75
CA VAL A 390 -0.52 24.87 -0.37
C VAL A 390 -0.79 26.38 -0.34
N GLU A 391 0.02 27.16 -1.04
CA GLU A 391 -0.13 28.61 -1.10
C GLU A 391 -1.49 28.99 -1.69
N ILE A 392 -1.84 28.47 -2.88
CA ILE A 392 -3.14 28.74 -3.53
C ILE A 392 -4.31 28.32 -2.63
N LEU A 393 -4.21 27.16 -1.96
CA LEU A 393 -5.25 26.70 -1.05
C LEU A 393 -5.46 27.66 0.12
N LYS A 394 -4.38 28.20 0.69
CA LYS A 394 -4.43 29.08 1.86
C LYS A 394 -4.81 30.52 1.52
N THR A 395 -4.33 31.06 0.40
CA THR A 395 -4.47 32.49 0.09
C THR A 395 -5.60 32.81 -0.89
N HIS A 396 -6.07 31.83 -1.66
CA HIS A 396 -7.14 32.04 -2.64
C HIS A 396 -8.36 31.16 -2.35
N VAL A 397 -8.16 29.84 -2.25
CA VAL A 397 -9.30 28.91 -2.14
C VAL A 397 -10.01 29.03 -0.79
N ARG A 398 -9.30 28.88 0.34
CA ARG A 398 -9.92 28.96 1.67
C ARG A 398 -10.64 30.30 1.91
N PRO A 399 -10.03 31.47 1.63
CA PRO A 399 -10.73 32.74 1.79
C PRO A 399 -11.99 32.88 0.92
N ALA A 400 -11.95 32.40 -0.34
CA ALA A 400 -13.12 32.42 -1.21
C ALA A 400 -14.27 31.56 -0.65
N LEU A 401 -13.95 30.39 -0.09
CA LEU A 401 -14.94 29.50 0.53
C LEU A 401 -15.54 30.07 1.83
N GLU A 402 -14.78 30.87 2.58
CA GLU A 402 -15.26 31.52 3.80
C GLU A 402 -16.23 32.68 3.50
N GLN A 403 -16.05 33.34 2.35
CA GLN A 403 -16.87 34.46 1.88
C GLN A 403 -18.17 34.03 1.16
N ALA A 404 -18.19 32.81 0.60
CA ALA A 404 -19.38 32.17 0.02
C ALA A 404 -20.30 31.58 1.10
#